data_AF-A0A699XG50-F1
#
_entry.id   AF-A0A699XG50-F1
#
_cell.length_a   1.000
_cell.length_b   1.000
_cell.length_c   1.000
_cell.angle_alpha   90.00
_cell.angle_beta   90.00
_cell.angle_gamma   90.00
#
_symmetry.space_group_name_H-M   'P 1'
#
loop_
_entity.id
_entity.type
_entity.pdbx_description
1 polymer ?
#
loop_
_entity_poly.entity_id
_entity_poly.type
_entity_poly.pdbx_seq_one_letter_code
_entity_poly.pdbx_strand_id
1 'polypeptide(L)' 'MIPKPGDANREITVTETFHLQTDNELYDKELKHIKADDQANQTILLGLPEDIYAAVDSCETAQEIWIRVHQMMKGSDIG' A
#
# COMPACT_ATOMS: atom_id res chain seq x y z
N MET A 1 -16.36 -47.84 14.34
CA MET A 1 -15.16 -47.43 15.08
C MET A 1 -15.45 -46.05 15.63
N ILE A 2 -15.63 -45.92 16.96
CA ILE A 2 -16.08 -44.67 17.61
C ILE A 2 -14.84 -44.00 18.23
N PRO A 3 -14.58 -42.70 18.00
CA PRO A 3 -13.40 -42.04 18.56
C PRO A 3 -13.57 -41.81 20.06
N LYS A 4 -12.49 -41.98 20.83
CA LYS A 4 -12.48 -41.78 22.29
C LYS A 4 -12.49 -40.29 22.65
N PRO A 5 -13.22 -39.88 23.69
CA PRO A 5 -13.17 -38.52 24.22
C PRO A 5 -11.85 -38.35 24.99
N GLY A 6 -10.89 -37.69 24.36
CA GLY A 6 -9.50 -37.61 24.80
C GLY A 6 -8.56 -37.13 23.69
N ASP A 7 -9.02 -37.17 22.44
CA ASP A 7 -8.34 -36.62 21.25
C ASP A 7 -8.53 -35.10 21.07
N ALA A 8 -8.94 -34.39 22.14
CA ALA A 8 -9.13 -32.94 22.11
C ALA A 8 -7.84 -32.18 21.80
N ASN A 9 -6.67 -32.78 22.04
CA ASN A 9 -5.38 -32.18 21.72
C ASN A 9 -5.03 -32.23 20.22
N ARG A 10 -5.67 -33.10 19.44
CA ARG A 10 -5.37 -33.23 18.01
C ARG A 10 -6.13 -32.21 17.15
N GLU A 11 -7.31 -31.78 17.60
CA GLU A 11 -7.99 -30.62 17.00
C GLU A 11 -7.26 -29.31 17.31
N ILE A 12 -6.77 -29.11 18.54
CA ILE A 12 -6.11 -27.86 18.95
C ILE A 12 -4.81 -27.63 18.16
N THR A 13 -3.95 -28.64 18.03
CA THR A 13 -2.68 -28.51 17.27
C THR A 13 -2.93 -28.26 15.77
N VAL A 14 -3.97 -28.88 15.21
CA VAL A 14 -4.35 -28.71 13.81
C VAL A 14 -4.92 -27.31 13.58
N THR A 15 -5.77 -26.81 14.47
CA THR A 15 -6.38 -25.48 14.34
C THR A 15 -5.34 -24.37 14.55
N GLU A 16 -4.44 -24.49 15.54
CA GLU A 16 -3.35 -23.54 15.77
C GLU A 16 -2.35 -23.49 14.60
N THR A 17 -1.98 -24.64 14.03
CA THR A 17 -1.10 -24.67 12.84
C THR A 17 -1.77 -24.09 11.61
N PHE A 18 -3.07 -24.31 11.42
CA PHE A 18 -3.83 -23.66 10.35
C PHE A 18 -3.93 -22.14 10.53
N HIS A 19 -4.11 -21.64 11.76
CA HIS A 19 -4.11 -20.19 12.03
C HIS A 19 -2.73 -19.56 11.73
N LEU A 20 -1.65 -20.15 12.26
CA LEU A 20 -0.29 -19.65 12.03
C LEU A 20 0.13 -19.71 10.55
N GLN A 21 -0.31 -20.73 9.81
CA GLN A 21 -0.03 -20.88 8.39
C GLN A 21 -0.83 -19.88 7.53
N THR A 22 -2.07 -19.56 7.93
CA THR A 22 -2.89 -18.54 7.28
C THR A 22 -2.32 -17.14 7.53
N ASP A 23 -1.84 -16.87 8.75
CA ASP A 23 -1.22 -15.59 9.11
C ASP A 23 0.11 -15.37 8.37
N ASN A 24 0.93 -16.43 8.17
CA ASN A 24 2.16 -16.33 7.41
C ASN A 24 1.92 -16.08 5.91
N GLU A 25 0.89 -16.71 5.33
CA GLU A 25 0.46 -16.41 3.95
C GLU A 25 -0.15 -15.01 3.80
N LEU A 26 -0.86 -14.52 4.82
CA LEU A 26 -1.40 -13.16 4.85
C LEU A 26 -0.26 -12.14 4.94
N TYR A 27 0.70 -12.36 5.83
CA TYR A 27 1.90 -11.53 5.97
C TYR A 27 2.71 -11.45 4.68
N ASP A 28 2.90 -12.58 3.99
CA ASP A 28 3.59 -12.61 2.69
C ASP A 28 2.85 -11.82 1.60
N LYS A 29 1.51 -11.80 1.64
CA LYS A 29 0.69 -11.00 0.72
C LYS A 29 0.76 -9.51 1.04
N GLU A 30 0.67 -9.13 2.31
CA GLU A 30 0.83 -7.75 2.77
C GLU A 30 2.22 -7.21 2.41
N LEU A 31 3.28 -7.99 2.64
CA LEU A 31 4.65 -7.61 2.28
C LEU A 31 4.82 -7.40 0.77
N LYS A 32 4.20 -8.24 -0.05
CA LYS A 32 4.18 -8.05 -1.52
C LYS A 32 3.44 -6.79 -1.92
N HIS A 33 2.34 -6.47 -1.24
CA HIS A 33 1.58 -5.25 -1.50
C HIS A 33 2.39 -4.00 -1.14
N ILE A 34 2.99 -3.97 0.05
CA ILE A 34 3.86 -2.87 0.50
C ILE A 34 5.00 -2.67 -0.49
N LYS A 35 5.67 -3.74 -0.93
CA LYS A 35 6.75 -3.64 -1.91
C LYS A 35 6.28 -3.11 -3.27
N ALA A 36 5.09 -3.51 -3.71
CA ALA A 36 4.51 -3.02 -4.96
C ALA A 36 4.12 -1.53 -4.85
N ASP A 37 3.55 -1.13 -3.72
CA ASP A 37 3.21 0.26 -3.41
C ASP A 37 4.47 1.13 -3.35
N ASP A 38 5.53 0.67 -2.68
CA ASP A 38 6.82 1.37 -2.61
C ASP A 38 7.43 1.54 -4.02
N GLN A 39 7.38 0.50 -4.84
CA GLN A 39 7.86 0.57 -6.22
C GLN A 39 7.02 1.54 -7.07
N ALA A 40 5.70 1.53 -6.91
CA ALA A 40 4.80 2.46 -7.59
C ALA A 40 5.08 3.91 -7.16
N ASN A 41 5.22 4.16 -5.86
CA ASN A 41 5.55 5.46 -5.29
C ASN A 41 6.91 5.96 -5.82
N GLN A 42 7.92 5.10 -5.86
CA GLN A 42 9.24 5.43 -6.42
C GLN A 42 9.14 5.76 -7.92
N THR A 43 8.36 4.99 -8.68
CA THR A 43 8.20 5.21 -10.12
C THR A 43 7.47 6.53 -10.39
N ILE A 44 6.46 6.87 -9.60
CA ILE A 44 5.75 8.15 -9.68
C ILE A 44 6.71 9.29 -9.33
N LEU A 45 7.45 9.18 -8.22
CA LEU A 45 8.44 10.18 -7.80
C LEU A 45 9.52 10.41 -8.86
N LEU A 46 10.03 9.36 -9.49
CA LEU A 46 11.04 9.46 -10.56
C LEU A 46 10.47 10.00 -11.89
N GLY A 47 9.18 9.79 -12.15
CA GLY A 47 8.50 10.25 -13.35
C GLY A 47 7.97 11.69 -13.27
N LEU A 48 7.87 12.24 -12.06
CA LEU A 48 7.46 13.62 -11.83
C LEU A 48 8.66 14.55 -11.99
N PRO A 49 8.59 15.55 -12.89
CA PRO A 49 9.66 16.51 -13.02
C PRO A 49 9.80 17.40 -11.77
N GLU A 50 11.04 17.82 -11.52
CA GLU A 50 11.49 18.49 -10.29
C GLU A 50 10.81 19.85 -10.06
N ASP A 51 10.29 20.46 -11.13
CA ASP A 51 9.50 21.69 -11.12
C ASP A 51 8.13 21.51 -10.44
N ILE A 52 7.53 20.32 -10.49
CA ILE A 52 6.31 20.00 -9.75
C ILE A 52 6.61 20.01 -8.24
N TYR A 53 7.74 19.43 -7.83
CA TYR A 53 8.14 19.42 -6.42
C TYR A 53 8.41 20.83 -5.90
N ALA A 54 9.17 21.64 -6.63
CA ALA A 54 9.43 23.02 -6.26
C ALA A 54 8.14 23.86 -6.20
N ALA A 55 7.19 23.62 -7.11
CA ALA A 55 5.90 24.31 -7.11
C ALA A 55 5.05 23.93 -5.88
N VAL A 56 5.01 22.64 -5.52
CA VAL A 56 4.27 22.15 -4.35
C VAL A 56 4.93 22.60 -3.04
N ASP A 57 6.25 22.55 -2.93
CA ASP A 57 7.01 22.98 -1.75
C ASP A 57 6.86 24.48 -1.47
N SER A 58 6.65 25.29 -2.51
CA SER A 58 6.39 26.74 -2.38
C SER A 58 4.97 27.08 -1.92
N CYS A 59 4.07 26.11 -1.78
CA CYS A 59 2.68 26.33 -1.39
C CYS A 59 2.48 26.06 0.11
N GLU A 60 1.80 26.96 0.81
CA GLU A 60 1.56 26.82 2.25
C GLU A 60 0.28 26.03 2.55
N THR A 61 -0.65 25.99 1.59
CA THR A 61 -1.96 25.36 1.76
C THR A 61 -2.27 24.31 0.71
N ALA A 62 -3.08 23.31 1.09
CA ALA A 62 -3.58 22.30 0.16
C ALA A 62 -4.39 22.92 -1.02
N GLN A 63 -5.00 24.08 -0.80
CA GLN A 63 -5.75 24.80 -1.83
C GLN A 63 -4.83 25.39 -2.90
N GLU A 64 -3.68 25.94 -2.52
CA GLU A 64 -2.67 26.46 -3.45
C GLU A 64 -2.05 25.32 -4.27
N ILE A 65 -1.72 24.20 -3.62
CA ILE A 65 -1.23 22.99 -4.29
C ILE A 65 -2.22 22.54 -5.37
N TRP A 66 -3.50 22.43 -5.02
CA TRP A 66 -4.55 22.04 -5.96
C TRP A 66 -4.65 22.98 -7.16
N ILE A 67 -4.67 24.30 -6.93
CA ILE A 67 -4.74 25.30 -8.01
C ILE A 67 -3.51 25.19 -8.93
N ARG A 68 -2.32 25.04 -8.35
CA ARG A 68 -1.05 24.98 -9.09
C ARG A 68 -0.96 23.74 -9.98
N VAL A 69 -1.26 22.56 -9.44
CA VAL A 69 -1.31 21.30 -10.19
C VAL A 69 -2.35 21.38 -11.31
N HIS A 70 -3.53 21.90 -11.01
CA HIS A 70 -4.60 22.04 -12.00
C HIS A 70 -4.24 23.02 -13.13
N GLN A 71 -3.51 24.10 -12.84
CA GLN A 71 -2.98 25.02 -13.86
C GLN A 71 -1.91 24.36 -14.74
N MET A 72 -1.01 23.58 -14.14
CA MET A 72 0.03 22.84 -14.88
C MET A 72 -0.59 21.78 -15.80
N MET A 73 -1.65 21.09 -15.34
CA MET A 73 -2.38 20.09 -16.14
C MET A 73 -3.16 20.69 -17.31
N LYS A 74 -3.63 21.94 -17.18
CA LYS A 74 -4.40 22.59 -18.25
C LYS A 74 -3.53 23.07 -19.41
N GLY A 75 -2.21 23.14 -19.23
CA GLY A 75 -1.32 23.86 -20.13
C GLY A 75 -1.66 25.35 -20.08
N SER A 76 -0.63 26.21 -20.04
CA SER A 76 -0.90 27.64 -20.19
C SER A 76 -1.37 27.91 -21.62
N ASP A 77 -2.69 28.07 -21.82
CA ASP A 77 -3.24 28.81 -22.96
C ASP A 77 -2.78 30.26 -22.84
N ILE A 78 -1.54 30.51 -23.26
CA ILE A 78 -1.07 31.84 -23.58
C ILE A 78 -1.31 32.01 -25.08
N GLY A 79 -2.51 32.53 -25.39
CA GLY A 79 -2.93 33.04 -26.68
C GLY A 79 -3.66 34.36 -26.47
#